data_AF-A0A2R6PIJ6-F1
#
_entry.id   AF-A0A2R6PIJ6-F1
#
_cell.length_a   1.000
_cell.length_b   1.000
_cell.length_c   1.000
_cell.angle_alpha   90.00
_cell.angle_beta   90.00
_cell.angle_gamma   90.00
#
_symmetry.space_group_name_H-M   'P 1'
#
loop_
_entity.id
_entity.type
_entity.pdbx_description
1 polymer ?
#
loop_
_entity_poly.entity_id
_entity_poly.type
_entity_poly.pdbx_seq_one_letter_code
_entity_poly.pdbx_strand_id
1 'polypeptide(L)'
;MSPEVGQGTPGRAEEGGDVAATPDVHDAAVKITRAKEAYKAYARLEEEPTKGEVLSWCLYGLCSYFIQTVLIPIVFPLLISQIKVTVEVNSQKWETNTRGFNCLVKEMNLYEELTRRKIRLNSLHLSALDWTSISWAMGLILAAPILTTVSSHLDRGPNHHLIAAAATATGALFCLPTGIFPTPSIFPPYIAAVSAAVTVCAAAHTRDLGPMVRGLTGPTVSRSQFPNRRSAAGRLSLYAVTAGSLGSAAVSAFTFHMLRHGDRFLSLWVVSIFSGIIWFAGIVPVFSHIRPNPPPNSTPKSKFLSIFKYPHAAGTLATVFLSSLSTMSIFTGGILHLISQLCIKPQNLLYLWLTYFLSPLLSLPLVHLIKPNSVKMQILGFLLSAFTAGMGFYHRSKNWQSGHVLSFTAAQGVAVGLLHGFGRVLAVDCSPVGREGTFGAWWAWARAAGTWAGFVVAVSGSHRSVGRAFGVAFWVVVVGVVVMVFGSVSDLEGAVAAGHVREERIENGSPVKGLDEGGEIEFGGESLEVAFEGKMKP
;
A
#
# COMPACT_ATOMS: atom_id res chain seq x y z
N MET A 1 84.79 19.02 52.29
CA MET A 1 84.36 18.69 53.66
C MET A 1 83.34 17.59 53.54
N SER A 2 83.53 16.48 54.25
CA SER A 2 82.75 15.22 54.23
C SER A 2 82.23 14.95 55.65
N PRO A 3 81.45 13.87 55.94
CA PRO A 3 80.85 12.82 55.10
C PRO A 3 79.33 13.08 54.94
N GLU A 4 78.33 12.20 54.79
CA GLU A 4 78.11 10.73 54.82
C GLU A 4 77.22 10.33 53.60
N VAL A 5 77.08 9.10 53.09
CA VAL A 5 77.10 7.71 53.62
C VAL A 5 75.78 7.28 54.31
N GLY A 6 75.14 6.23 53.79
CA GLY A 6 73.85 5.71 54.26
C GLY A 6 73.31 4.59 53.37
N GLN A 7 73.78 3.36 53.58
CA GLN A 7 73.47 2.18 52.75
C GLN A 7 72.43 1.30 53.44
N GLY A 8 71.36 0.86 52.76
CA GLY A 8 70.32 0.06 53.41
C GLY A 8 69.29 -0.61 52.47
N THR A 9 69.31 -1.94 52.44
CA THR A 9 68.29 -2.86 51.88
C THR A 9 68.66 -4.26 52.41
N PRO A 10 67.73 -5.23 52.63
CA PRO A 10 66.29 -5.22 52.35
C PRO A 10 65.39 -5.44 53.59
N GLY A 11 64.08 -5.25 53.41
CA GLY A 11 63.03 -5.61 54.38
C GLY A 11 61.71 -5.91 53.65
N ARG A 12 60.98 -6.95 54.07
CA ARG A 12 59.85 -7.55 53.33
C ARG A 12 58.58 -7.61 54.20
N ALA A 13 57.50 -6.97 53.76
CA ALA A 13 56.12 -7.27 54.12
C ALA A 13 55.16 -6.63 53.10
N GLU A 14 53.94 -7.15 53.00
CA GLU A 14 52.90 -6.72 52.05
C GLU A 14 51.83 -5.87 52.73
N GLU A 15 51.42 -4.78 52.07
CA GLU A 15 50.04 -4.27 51.97
C GLU A 15 50.09 -3.16 50.90
N GLY A 16 49.11 -2.99 50.01
CA GLY A 16 47.78 -3.58 49.94
C GLY A 16 46.84 -2.56 49.32
N GLY A 17 47.11 -2.14 48.07
CA GLY A 17 46.63 -0.86 47.55
C GLY A 17 46.53 -0.76 46.04
N ASP A 18 45.92 -1.76 45.39
CA ASP A 18 45.49 -1.62 44.00
C ASP A 18 44.44 -0.49 43.90
N VAL A 19 44.89 0.69 43.46
CA VAL A 19 43.99 1.76 43.02
C VAL A 19 43.37 1.29 41.71
N ALA A 20 42.25 0.57 41.83
CA ALA A 20 41.45 0.10 40.71
C ALA A 20 40.98 1.31 39.89
N ALA A 21 41.74 1.66 38.86
CA ALA A 21 41.44 2.76 37.97
C ALA A 21 40.09 2.50 37.31
N THR A 22 39.07 3.25 37.74
CA THR A 22 37.73 3.18 37.16
C THR A 22 37.85 3.45 35.67
N PRO A 23 37.48 2.49 34.79
CA PRO A 23 37.64 2.70 33.36
C PRO A 23 36.82 3.92 32.96
N ASP A 24 37.46 4.89 32.30
CA ASP A 24 36.81 6.16 31.96
C ASP A 24 35.52 5.88 31.19
N VAL A 25 34.40 6.20 31.83
CA VAL A 25 33.06 5.94 31.30
C VAL A 25 32.85 6.71 30.00
N HIS A 26 33.57 7.82 29.78
CA HIS A 26 33.54 8.57 28.54
C HIS A 26 34.28 7.83 27.41
N ASP A 27 35.55 7.43 27.60
CA ASP A 27 36.28 6.60 26.63
C ASP A 27 35.59 5.26 26.36
N ALA A 28 35.04 4.60 27.37
CA ALA A 28 34.23 3.40 27.21
C ALA A 28 32.96 3.67 26.36
N ALA A 29 32.23 4.75 26.63
CA ALA A 29 31.05 5.13 25.84
C ALA A 29 31.40 5.54 24.40
N VAL A 30 32.53 6.21 24.17
CA VAL A 30 33.05 6.55 22.84
C VAL A 30 33.46 5.29 22.09
N LYS A 31 34.16 4.35 22.73
CA LYS A 31 34.52 3.05 22.15
C LYS A 31 33.29 2.20 21.83
N ILE A 32 32.28 2.16 22.70
CA ILE A 32 30.99 1.50 22.45
C ILE A 32 30.26 2.15 21.27
N THR A 33 30.26 3.49 21.19
CA THR A 33 29.61 4.22 20.08
C THR A 33 30.32 3.96 18.76
N ARG A 34 31.65 4.03 18.73
CA ARG A 34 32.48 3.76 17.56
C ARG A 34 32.40 2.29 17.11
N ALA A 35 32.34 1.36 18.05
CA ALA A 35 32.09 -0.06 17.78
C ALA A 35 30.68 -0.27 17.22
N LYS A 36 29.66 0.41 17.75
CA LYS A 36 28.27 0.39 17.25
C LYS A 36 28.15 0.99 15.85
N GLU A 37 28.93 2.02 15.52
CA GLU A 37 29.02 2.60 14.17
C GLU A 37 29.73 1.66 13.19
N ALA A 38 30.84 1.03 13.59
CA ALA A 38 31.49 -0.01 12.82
C ALA A 38 30.55 -1.21 12.58
N TYR A 39 29.81 -1.64 13.60
CA TYR A 39 28.80 -2.70 13.47
C TYR A 39 27.61 -2.28 12.60
N LYS A 40 27.14 -1.02 12.66
CA LYS A 40 26.15 -0.48 11.72
C LYS A 40 26.64 -0.61 10.27
N ALA A 41 27.88 -0.22 10.01
CA ALA A 41 28.50 -0.27 8.68
C ALA A 41 28.66 -1.71 8.16
N TYR A 42 29.15 -2.63 8.99
CA TYR A 42 29.32 -4.05 8.63
C TYR A 42 27.99 -4.79 8.49
N ALA A 43 27.04 -4.60 9.42
CA ALA A 43 25.79 -5.36 9.47
C ALA A 43 24.65 -4.77 8.61
N ARG A 44 24.87 -3.64 7.92
CA ARG A 44 23.85 -2.91 7.12
C ARG A 44 22.57 -2.63 7.92
N LEU A 45 22.73 -2.14 9.16
CA LEU A 45 21.62 -1.78 10.04
C LEU A 45 20.94 -0.50 9.55
N GLU A 46 19.83 -0.66 8.82
CA GLU A 46 18.90 0.44 8.52
C GLU A 46 18.32 1.02 9.82
N GLU A 47 18.16 2.35 9.89
CA GLU A 47 17.81 3.03 11.13
C GLU A 47 16.32 2.89 11.49
N GLU A 48 16.00 2.88 12.78
CA GLU A 48 14.60 2.78 13.25
C GLU A 48 13.78 3.98 12.73
N PRO A 49 12.59 3.78 12.13
CA PRO A 49 11.82 4.88 11.59
C PRO A 49 11.31 5.82 12.68
N THR A 50 11.64 7.10 12.51
CA THR A 50 11.26 8.13 13.48
C THR A 50 9.75 8.31 13.52
N LYS A 51 9.21 8.84 14.62
CA LYS A 51 7.78 9.18 14.73
C LYS A 51 7.34 10.17 13.64
N GLY A 52 8.23 11.08 13.23
CA GLY A 52 8.01 12.02 12.11
C GLY A 52 7.94 11.31 10.76
N GLU A 53 8.80 10.32 10.51
CA GLU A 53 8.81 9.51 9.29
C GLU A 53 7.54 8.68 9.14
N VAL A 54 7.11 7.99 10.21
CA VAL A 54 5.87 7.21 10.20
C VAL A 54 4.64 8.10 10.02
N LEU A 55 4.60 9.27 10.68
CA LEU A 55 3.53 10.26 10.53
C LEU A 55 3.48 10.82 9.10
N SER A 56 4.64 11.19 8.56
CA SER A 56 4.81 11.65 7.17
C SER A 56 4.26 10.63 6.17
N TRP A 57 4.67 9.37 6.29
CA TRP A 57 4.23 8.30 5.40
C TRP A 57 2.72 8.00 5.53
N CYS A 58 2.12 8.16 6.71
CA CYS A 58 0.67 8.09 6.88
C CYS A 58 -0.05 9.31 6.27
N LEU A 59 0.51 10.52 6.42
CA LEU A 59 0.00 11.76 5.84
C LEU A 59 0.03 11.72 4.30
N TYR A 60 1.07 11.13 3.69
CA TYR A 60 1.07 10.85 2.26
C TYR A 60 -0.13 9.98 1.84
N GLY A 61 -0.42 8.93 2.62
CA GLY A 61 -1.59 8.08 2.40
C GLY A 61 -2.91 8.86 2.43
N LEU A 62 -3.08 9.77 3.39
CA LEU A 62 -4.22 10.71 3.47
C LEU A 62 -4.33 11.59 2.22
N CYS A 63 -3.20 12.10 1.74
CA CYS A 63 -3.11 12.97 0.56
C CYS A 63 -3.31 12.25 -0.79
N SER A 64 -3.11 10.93 -0.88
CA SER A 64 -3.09 10.22 -2.18
C SER A 64 -4.15 9.13 -2.35
N TYR A 65 -4.62 8.48 -1.29
CA TYR A 65 -5.47 7.28 -1.41
C TYR A 65 -6.82 7.55 -2.10
N PHE A 66 -7.39 8.73 -1.85
CA PHE A 66 -8.68 9.13 -2.43
C PHE A 66 -8.64 9.33 -3.96
N ILE A 67 -7.46 9.50 -4.57
CA ILE A 67 -7.34 9.67 -6.03
C ILE A 67 -7.87 8.42 -6.76
N GLN A 68 -7.48 7.23 -6.27
CA GLN A 68 -7.88 5.95 -6.87
C GLN A 68 -9.26 5.46 -6.39
N THR A 69 -9.73 5.89 -5.21
CA THR A 69 -10.98 5.38 -4.59
C THR A 69 -12.17 6.33 -4.67
N VAL A 70 -11.94 7.62 -4.94
CA VAL A 70 -12.96 8.68 -5.01
C VAL A 70 -12.84 9.50 -6.30
N LEU A 71 -11.67 10.09 -6.59
CA LEU A 71 -11.52 11.02 -7.71
C LEU A 71 -11.76 10.34 -9.06
N ILE A 72 -11.03 9.26 -9.36
CA ILE A 72 -11.20 8.50 -10.60
C ILE A 72 -12.57 7.80 -10.70
N PRO A 73 -13.04 7.00 -9.72
CA PRO A 73 -14.28 6.22 -9.89
C PRO A 73 -15.59 6.98 -9.61
N ILE A 74 -15.55 8.18 -8.99
CA ILE A 74 -16.76 8.95 -8.62
C ILE A 74 -16.73 10.35 -9.25
N VAL A 75 -15.72 11.17 -8.94
CA VAL A 75 -15.71 12.60 -9.32
C VAL A 75 -15.57 12.78 -10.83
N PHE A 76 -14.64 12.10 -11.49
CA PHE A 76 -14.44 12.25 -12.94
C PHE A 76 -15.67 11.81 -13.78
N PRO A 77 -16.35 10.66 -13.54
CA PRO A 77 -17.61 10.34 -14.20
C PRO A 77 -18.70 11.39 -13.99
N LEU A 78 -18.85 11.93 -12.77
CA LEU A 78 -19.82 12.98 -12.48
C LEU A 78 -19.49 14.28 -13.23
N LEU A 79 -18.23 14.70 -13.23
CA LEU A 79 -17.77 15.91 -13.90
C LEU A 79 -18.01 15.79 -15.42
N ILE A 80 -17.63 14.66 -16.02
CA ILE A 80 -17.89 14.36 -17.43
C ILE A 80 -19.40 14.35 -17.74
N SER A 81 -20.25 13.86 -16.82
CA SER A 81 -21.70 13.77 -17.07
C SER A 81 -22.42 15.11 -17.09
N GLN A 82 -21.87 16.15 -16.42
CA GLN A 82 -22.43 17.51 -16.46
C GLN A 82 -22.03 18.28 -17.75
N ILE A 83 -21.08 17.78 -18.55
CA ILE A 83 -20.65 18.45 -19.79
C ILE A 83 -21.82 18.49 -20.78
N LYS A 84 -22.30 19.70 -21.08
CA LYS A 84 -23.44 20.01 -21.97
C LYS A 84 -24.81 19.52 -21.46
N VAL A 85 -25.13 19.77 -20.18
CA VAL A 85 -26.50 19.63 -19.64
C VAL A 85 -27.08 20.99 -19.25
N THR A 86 -27.49 21.77 -20.24
CA THR A 86 -28.36 22.95 -20.05
C THR A 86 -29.81 22.53 -20.26
N VAL A 87 -30.38 21.82 -19.29
CA VAL A 87 -31.82 21.49 -19.28
C VAL A 87 -32.37 21.81 -17.90
N GLU A 88 -33.17 22.88 -17.81
CA GLU A 88 -33.88 23.26 -16.59
C GLU A 88 -35.06 22.32 -16.34
N VAL A 89 -34.75 21.10 -15.90
CA VAL A 89 -35.78 20.12 -15.53
C VAL A 89 -36.41 20.50 -14.20
N ASN A 90 -37.72 20.76 -14.24
CA ASN A 90 -38.49 21.23 -13.09
C ASN A 90 -38.41 20.23 -11.92
N SER A 91 -37.61 20.55 -10.91
CA SER A 91 -36.94 19.54 -10.06
C SER A 91 -37.83 18.80 -9.06
N GLN A 92 -39.12 19.16 -8.97
CA GLN A 92 -40.12 18.56 -8.08
C GLN A 92 -41.02 17.52 -8.76
N LYS A 93 -40.88 17.28 -10.06
CA LYS A 93 -41.61 16.20 -10.75
C LYS A 93 -41.14 14.83 -10.23
N TRP A 94 -42.09 13.93 -10.04
CA TRP A 94 -41.85 12.51 -9.72
C TRP A 94 -42.14 11.66 -10.95
N GLU A 95 -41.31 10.63 -11.18
CA GLU A 95 -41.52 9.64 -12.24
C GLU A 95 -41.29 8.23 -11.71
N THR A 96 -42.01 7.25 -12.25
CA THR A 96 -41.92 5.86 -11.83
C THR A 96 -40.74 5.15 -12.52
N ASN A 97 -39.81 4.61 -11.74
CA ASN A 97 -38.70 3.84 -12.31
C ASN A 97 -39.13 2.44 -12.78
N THR A 98 -38.18 1.68 -13.33
CA THR A 98 -38.40 0.31 -13.86
C THR A 98 -38.80 -0.75 -12.81
N ARG A 99 -38.96 -0.37 -11.54
CA ARG A 99 -39.54 -1.18 -10.45
C ARG A 99 -40.84 -0.61 -9.87
N GLY A 100 -41.36 0.48 -10.43
CA GLY A 100 -42.56 1.16 -9.93
C GLY A 100 -42.34 2.07 -8.72
N PHE A 101 -41.09 2.38 -8.36
CA PHE A 101 -40.83 3.39 -7.32
C PHE A 101 -41.06 4.80 -7.87
N ASN A 102 -41.78 5.64 -7.11
CA ASN A 102 -41.83 7.07 -7.34
C ASN A 102 -40.47 7.68 -7.01
N CYS A 103 -39.73 8.07 -8.04
CA CYS A 103 -38.39 8.64 -7.94
C CYS A 103 -38.43 10.14 -8.23
N LEU A 104 -37.56 10.89 -7.57
CA LEU A 104 -37.42 12.32 -7.81
C LEU A 104 -36.61 12.51 -9.10
N VAL A 105 -37.14 13.21 -10.10
CA VAL A 105 -36.58 13.23 -11.47
C VAL A 105 -35.10 13.65 -11.51
N LYS A 106 -34.66 14.54 -10.61
CA LYS A 106 -33.24 14.92 -10.45
C LYS A 106 -32.30 13.72 -10.17
N GLU A 107 -32.76 12.69 -9.46
CA GLU A 107 -31.96 11.51 -9.11
C GLU A 107 -31.86 10.54 -10.29
N MET A 108 -32.97 10.28 -10.98
CA MET A 108 -32.97 9.49 -12.21
C MET A 108 -32.17 10.17 -13.31
N ASN A 109 -32.26 11.50 -13.45
CA ASN A 109 -31.44 12.28 -14.38
C ASN A 109 -29.95 12.15 -14.08
N LEU A 110 -29.51 12.13 -12.82
CA LEU A 110 -28.08 11.97 -12.50
C LEU A 110 -27.55 10.59 -12.93
N TYR A 111 -28.32 9.52 -12.68
CA TYR A 111 -27.97 8.19 -13.17
C TYR A 111 -28.00 8.10 -14.70
N GLU A 112 -28.97 8.75 -15.34
CA GLU A 112 -29.04 8.81 -16.80
C GLU A 112 -27.90 9.66 -17.40
N GLU A 113 -27.50 10.76 -16.79
CA GLU A 113 -26.33 11.55 -17.19
C GLU A 113 -25.05 10.70 -17.16
N LEU A 114 -24.90 9.85 -16.13
CA LEU A 114 -23.76 8.94 -15.99
C LEU A 114 -23.76 7.78 -17.01
N THR A 115 -24.94 7.25 -17.38
CA THR A 115 -25.08 6.00 -18.16
C THR A 115 -25.60 6.16 -19.60
N ARG A 116 -26.29 7.26 -19.95
CA ARG A 116 -26.76 7.54 -21.31
C ARG A 116 -25.55 7.85 -22.18
N ARG A 117 -25.49 7.22 -23.34
CA ARG A 117 -24.36 7.30 -24.27
C ARG A 117 -24.36 8.58 -25.11
N LYS A 118 -24.20 9.72 -24.42
CA LYS A 118 -24.25 11.09 -24.98
C LYS A 118 -22.98 11.47 -25.77
N ILE A 119 -21.82 10.93 -25.42
CA ILE A 119 -20.54 11.29 -26.05
C ILE A 119 -20.44 10.55 -27.39
N ARG A 120 -20.33 11.29 -28.49
CA ARG A 120 -20.07 10.75 -29.83
C ARG A 120 -18.58 10.83 -30.14
N LEU A 121 -17.97 9.70 -30.46
CA LEU A 121 -16.62 9.61 -31.03
C LEU A 121 -16.72 8.82 -32.34
N ASN A 122 -16.69 9.52 -33.47
CA ASN A 122 -17.03 8.98 -34.79
C ASN A 122 -18.41 8.29 -34.77
N SER A 123 -18.46 6.95 -34.94
CA SER A 123 -19.68 6.13 -34.86
C SER A 123 -19.98 5.58 -33.46
N LEU A 124 -19.06 5.70 -32.49
CA LEU A 124 -19.23 5.17 -31.14
C LEU A 124 -19.95 6.15 -30.23
N HIS A 125 -21.00 5.65 -29.59
CA HIS A 125 -21.76 6.32 -28.54
C HIS A 125 -21.31 5.81 -27.18
N LEU A 126 -20.74 6.69 -26.34
CA LEU A 126 -20.14 6.34 -25.04
C LEU A 126 -20.79 7.14 -23.90
N SER A 127 -20.91 6.52 -22.72
CA SER A 127 -21.37 7.18 -21.49
C SER A 127 -20.21 7.81 -20.72
N ALA A 128 -20.49 8.64 -19.71
CA ALA A 128 -19.45 9.24 -18.86
C ALA A 128 -18.64 8.17 -18.07
N LEU A 129 -19.30 7.08 -17.69
CA LEU A 129 -18.66 5.92 -17.05
C LEU A 129 -17.78 5.14 -18.05
N ASP A 130 -18.26 4.90 -19.28
CA ASP A 130 -17.44 4.26 -20.33
C ASP A 130 -16.19 5.12 -20.64
N TRP A 131 -16.36 6.45 -20.70
CA TRP A 131 -15.28 7.39 -21.01
C TRP A 131 -14.20 7.42 -19.94
N THR A 132 -14.59 7.47 -18.66
CA THR A 132 -13.66 7.31 -17.53
C THR A 132 -12.95 5.96 -17.57
N SER A 133 -13.68 4.87 -17.87
CA SER A 133 -13.12 3.52 -17.96
C SER A 133 -12.03 3.39 -19.02
N ILE A 134 -12.27 3.90 -20.23
CA ILE A 134 -11.28 3.92 -21.33
C ILE A 134 -10.06 4.77 -20.94
N SER A 135 -10.31 5.94 -20.36
CA SER A 135 -9.24 6.86 -19.94
C SER A 135 -8.34 6.27 -18.85
N TRP A 136 -8.94 5.56 -17.89
CA TRP A 136 -8.23 4.82 -16.85
C TRP A 136 -7.40 3.68 -17.46
N ALA A 137 -7.96 2.91 -18.41
CA ALA A 137 -7.21 1.87 -19.12
C ALA A 137 -5.95 2.42 -19.82
N MET A 138 -6.07 3.56 -20.51
CA MET A 138 -4.93 4.26 -21.13
C MET A 138 -3.88 4.66 -20.09
N GLY A 139 -4.30 5.15 -18.91
CA GLY A 139 -3.38 5.46 -17.81
C GLY A 139 -2.64 4.24 -17.26
N LEU A 140 -3.26 3.06 -17.22
CA LEU A 140 -2.61 1.81 -16.80
C LEU A 140 -1.63 1.26 -17.86
N ILE A 141 -1.94 1.44 -19.14
CA ILE A 141 -1.06 1.12 -20.26
C ILE A 141 0.17 2.03 -20.25
N LEU A 142 0.00 3.33 -19.98
CA LEU A 142 1.10 4.29 -19.79
C LEU A 142 1.91 4.03 -18.52
N ALA A 143 1.28 3.57 -17.43
CA ALA A 143 1.97 3.24 -16.19
C ALA A 143 2.95 2.07 -16.34
N ALA A 144 2.64 1.05 -17.15
CA ALA A 144 3.46 -0.16 -17.29
C ALA A 144 4.92 0.10 -17.72
N PRO A 145 5.23 0.83 -18.81
CA PRO A 145 6.61 1.15 -19.19
C PRO A 145 7.28 2.11 -18.19
N ILE A 146 6.54 3.07 -17.63
CA ILE A 146 7.07 4.00 -16.61
C ILE A 146 7.51 3.24 -15.35
N LEU A 147 6.69 2.29 -14.86
CA LEU A 147 7.04 1.43 -13.73
C LEU A 147 8.21 0.50 -14.04
N THR A 148 8.35 0.04 -15.29
CA THR A 148 9.46 -0.80 -15.73
C THR A 148 10.81 -0.07 -15.67
N THR A 149 10.85 1.24 -15.94
CA THR A 149 12.07 2.06 -15.77
C THR A 149 12.24 2.51 -14.31
N VAL A 150 11.21 3.12 -13.73
CA VAL A 150 11.20 3.72 -12.38
C VAL A 150 11.53 2.70 -11.29
N SER A 151 11.05 1.46 -11.37
CA SER A 151 11.35 0.42 -10.37
C SER A 151 12.85 0.26 -10.10
N SER A 152 13.69 0.30 -11.14
CA SER A 152 15.15 0.18 -10.98
C SER A 152 15.78 1.38 -10.27
N HIS A 153 15.18 2.57 -10.39
CA HIS A 153 15.58 3.77 -9.67
C HIS A 153 14.99 3.87 -8.25
N LEU A 154 13.82 3.26 -7.97
CA LEU A 154 13.29 3.09 -6.60
C LEU A 154 14.09 2.05 -5.79
N ASP A 155 14.59 1.01 -6.46
CA ASP A 155 15.43 -0.04 -5.86
C ASP A 155 16.84 0.45 -5.48
N ARG A 156 17.40 1.42 -6.23
CA ARG A 156 18.85 1.74 -6.15
C ARG A 156 19.23 3.22 -6.29
N GLY A 157 18.31 4.11 -6.64
CA GLY A 157 18.62 5.51 -6.91
C GLY A 157 18.75 6.34 -5.64
N PRO A 158 19.74 7.26 -5.53
CA PRO A 158 19.77 8.23 -4.44
C PRO A 158 18.52 9.13 -4.46
N ASN A 159 18.01 9.41 -5.66
CA ASN A 159 16.93 10.36 -5.92
C ASN A 159 15.54 9.71 -5.98
N HIS A 160 15.32 8.57 -5.29
CA HIS A 160 14.03 7.86 -5.31
C HIS A 160 12.86 8.73 -4.85
N HIS A 161 13.10 9.60 -3.86
CA HIS A 161 12.14 10.61 -3.38
C HIS A 161 11.77 11.64 -4.47
N LEU A 162 12.70 12.03 -5.35
CA LEU A 162 12.39 12.95 -6.47
C LEU A 162 11.40 12.33 -7.46
N ILE A 163 11.42 11.01 -7.66
CA ILE A 163 10.49 10.33 -8.56
C ILE A 163 9.08 10.32 -7.95
N ALA A 164 8.96 10.04 -6.65
CA ALA A 164 7.69 10.12 -5.93
C ALA A 164 7.13 11.55 -5.92
N ALA A 165 7.99 12.56 -5.67
CA ALA A 165 7.62 13.97 -5.70
C ALA A 165 7.21 14.43 -7.10
N ALA A 166 7.97 14.08 -8.15
CA ALA A 166 7.65 14.43 -9.53
C ALA A 166 6.34 13.79 -10.00
N ALA A 167 6.14 12.50 -9.74
CA ALA A 167 4.88 11.82 -10.06
C ALA A 167 3.69 12.47 -9.33
N THR A 168 3.86 12.82 -8.05
CA THR A 168 2.84 13.52 -7.25
C THR A 168 2.53 14.90 -7.84
N ALA A 169 3.56 15.67 -8.21
CA ALA A 169 3.41 17.00 -8.81
C ALA A 169 2.72 16.92 -10.17
N THR A 170 3.14 16.02 -11.06
CA THR A 170 2.49 15.81 -12.37
C THR A 170 1.03 15.39 -12.19
N GLY A 171 0.75 14.42 -11.32
CA GLY A 171 -0.61 13.98 -11.04
C GLY A 171 -1.50 15.11 -10.52
N ALA A 172 -1.03 15.85 -9.52
CA ALA A 172 -1.74 16.99 -8.94
C ALA A 172 -1.99 18.13 -9.94
N LEU A 173 -1.00 18.47 -10.76
CA LEU A 173 -1.14 19.46 -11.83
C LEU A 173 -2.19 19.04 -12.87
N PHE A 174 -2.25 17.75 -13.22
CA PHE A 174 -3.24 17.21 -14.15
C PHE A 174 -4.66 17.08 -13.54
N CYS A 175 -4.83 17.32 -12.22
CA CYS A 175 -6.14 17.52 -11.58
C CYS A 175 -6.69 18.96 -11.70
N LEU A 176 -5.90 19.92 -12.18
CA LEU A 176 -6.32 21.32 -12.42
C LEU A 176 -7.06 21.52 -13.77
N PRO A 177 -6.59 21.02 -14.93
CA PRO A 177 -7.18 21.32 -16.23
C PRO A 177 -8.48 20.55 -16.55
N THR A 178 -8.90 19.62 -15.69
CA THR A 178 -10.12 18.78 -15.79
C THR A 178 -11.46 19.53 -15.75
N GLY A 179 -11.46 20.84 -15.95
CA GLY A 179 -12.67 21.65 -16.16
C GLY A 179 -12.46 22.92 -16.99
N ILE A 180 -11.25 23.19 -17.49
CA ILE A 180 -10.94 24.45 -18.22
C ILE A 180 -11.71 24.54 -19.55
N PHE A 181 -11.95 23.41 -20.21
CA PHE A 181 -12.69 23.36 -21.48
C PHE A 181 -13.92 22.43 -21.36
N PRO A 182 -15.15 22.88 -21.71
CA PRO A 182 -16.37 22.06 -21.66
C PRO A 182 -16.48 21.07 -22.85
N THR A 183 -15.40 20.32 -23.10
CA THR A 183 -15.23 19.42 -24.24
C THR A 183 -14.87 18.02 -23.72
N PRO A 184 -15.69 16.98 -23.93
CA PRO A 184 -15.41 15.65 -23.36
C PRO A 184 -14.09 15.05 -23.88
N SER A 185 -13.67 15.42 -25.09
CA SER A 185 -12.45 14.93 -25.75
C SER A 185 -11.13 15.29 -25.04
N ILE A 186 -11.11 16.29 -24.16
CA ILE A 186 -9.90 16.65 -23.38
C ILE A 186 -9.72 15.81 -22.11
N PHE A 187 -10.76 15.12 -21.64
CA PHE A 187 -10.70 14.37 -20.37
C PHE A 187 -9.78 13.14 -20.38
N PRO A 188 -9.70 12.34 -21.46
CA PRO A 188 -8.88 11.13 -21.47
C PRO A 188 -7.40 11.34 -21.14
N PRO A 189 -6.65 12.30 -21.73
CA PRO A 189 -5.25 12.50 -21.35
C PRO A 189 -5.09 12.94 -19.88
N TYR A 190 -6.03 13.72 -19.32
CA TYR A 190 -5.95 14.12 -17.90
C TYR A 190 -6.18 12.94 -16.96
N ILE A 191 -7.24 12.15 -17.18
CA ILE A 191 -7.55 10.96 -16.36
C ILE A 191 -6.45 9.89 -16.52
N ALA A 192 -5.93 9.70 -17.73
CA ALA A 192 -4.83 8.78 -17.99
C ALA A 192 -3.54 9.19 -17.26
N ALA A 193 -3.16 10.47 -17.30
CA ALA A 193 -2.00 10.98 -16.59
C ALA A 193 -2.16 10.90 -15.07
N VAL A 194 -3.31 11.28 -14.52
CA VAL A 194 -3.64 11.13 -13.09
C VAL A 194 -3.56 9.66 -12.66
N SER A 195 -4.09 8.74 -13.47
CA SER A 195 -4.00 7.29 -13.22
C SER A 195 -2.56 6.76 -13.31
N ALA A 196 -1.75 7.24 -14.26
CA ALA A 196 -0.35 6.83 -14.37
C ALA A 196 0.46 7.33 -13.17
N ALA A 197 0.32 8.62 -12.83
CA ALA A 197 0.93 9.27 -11.69
C ALA A 197 0.59 8.56 -10.36
N VAL A 198 -0.70 8.34 -10.05
CA VAL A 198 -1.10 7.68 -8.79
C VAL A 198 -0.57 6.25 -8.69
N THR A 199 -0.43 5.54 -9.81
CA THR A 199 0.15 4.18 -9.81
C THR A 199 1.65 4.22 -9.49
N VAL A 200 2.40 5.19 -10.01
CA VAL A 200 3.82 5.41 -9.68
C VAL A 200 4.00 5.87 -8.23
N CYS A 201 3.15 6.78 -7.75
CA CYS A 201 3.10 7.21 -6.35
C CYS A 201 2.83 6.04 -5.39
N ALA A 202 1.86 5.18 -5.70
CA ALA A 202 1.52 4.00 -4.90
C ALA A 202 2.65 2.95 -4.88
N ALA A 203 3.45 2.87 -5.95
CA ALA A 203 4.64 2.02 -6.01
C ALA A 203 5.73 2.50 -5.05
N ALA A 204 6.05 3.81 -5.06
CA ALA A 204 7.01 4.41 -4.13
C ALA A 204 6.54 4.30 -2.67
N HIS A 205 5.28 4.68 -2.39
CA HIS A 205 4.69 4.58 -1.05
C HIS A 205 4.73 3.15 -0.48
N THR A 206 4.58 2.14 -1.35
CA THR A 206 4.68 0.73 -0.96
C THR A 206 6.12 0.27 -0.74
N ARG A 207 7.06 0.72 -1.58
CA ARG A 207 8.49 0.47 -1.45
C ARG A 207 9.01 0.89 -0.08
N ASP A 208 8.62 2.07 0.40
CA ASP A 208 9.15 2.66 1.64
C ASP A 208 8.74 1.89 2.91
N LEU A 209 7.66 1.10 2.87
CA LEU A 209 7.27 0.22 3.97
C LEU A 209 8.34 -0.85 4.27
N GLY A 210 9.09 -1.32 3.27
CA GLY A 210 10.14 -2.33 3.44
C GLY A 210 11.28 -1.87 4.35
N PRO A 211 11.98 -0.75 4.03
CA PRO A 211 12.99 -0.16 4.88
C PRO A 211 12.49 0.26 6.28
N MET A 212 11.23 0.70 6.42
CA MET A 212 10.66 1.00 7.74
C MET A 212 10.50 -0.25 8.61
N VAL A 213 10.02 -1.36 8.03
CA VAL A 213 9.87 -2.64 8.75
C VAL A 213 11.22 -3.22 9.15
N ARG A 214 12.23 -3.17 8.28
CA ARG A 214 13.60 -3.57 8.63
C ARG A 214 14.24 -2.67 9.67
N GLY A 215 14.03 -1.35 9.61
CA GLY A 215 14.47 -0.44 10.68
C GLY A 215 13.86 -0.77 12.04
N LEU A 216 12.63 -1.28 12.09
CA LEU A 216 11.95 -1.70 13.33
C LEU A 216 12.36 -3.07 13.87
N THR A 217 12.90 -3.98 13.04
CA THR A 217 13.18 -5.38 13.47
C THR A 217 14.56 -5.92 13.10
N GLY A 218 15.43 -5.11 12.52
CA GLY A 218 16.67 -5.54 11.90
C GLY A 218 16.48 -6.14 10.48
N PRO A 219 17.59 -6.35 9.75
CA PRO A 219 17.56 -6.82 8.37
C PRO A 219 17.14 -8.29 8.24
N THR A 220 17.38 -9.11 9.26
CA THR A 220 17.00 -10.53 9.32
C THR A 220 16.54 -10.89 10.73
N VAL A 221 15.42 -11.60 10.87
CA VAL A 221 14.88 -12.08 12.16
C VAL A 221 14.97 -13.61 12.27
N SER A 222 14.89 -14.17 13.49
CA SER A 222 14.67 -15.62 13.66
C SER A 222 13.25 -16.03 13.28
N ARG A 223 13.00 -17.34 13.09
CA ARG A 223 11.65 -17.86 12.83
C ARG A 223 10.71 -17.58 14.01
N SER A 224 11.23 -17.64 15.23
CA SER A 224 10.53 -17.28 16.47
C SER A 224 10.20 -15.78 16.61
N GLN A 225 11.01 -14.89 16.03
CA GLN A 225 10.79 -13.43 16.06
C GLN A 225 9.89 -12.92 14.93
N PHE A 226 9.69 -13.68 13.85
CA PHE A 226 8.90 -13.26 12.68
C PHE A 226 7.48 -12.73 12.99
N PRO A 227 6.72 -13.24 13.99
CA PRO A 227 5.43 -12.65 14.37
C PRO A 227 5.51 -11.17 14.79
N ASN A 228 6.64 -10.72 15.35
CA ASN A 228 6.83 -9.32 15.73
C ASN A 228 7.06 -8.43 14.50
N ARG A 229 7.89 -8.86 13.54
CA ARG A 229 8.10 -8.19 12.24
C ARG A 229 6.78 -8.08 11.47
N ARG A 230 6.00 -9.15 11.41
CA ARG A 230 4.67 -9.17 10.80
C ARG A 230 3.70 -8.20 11.48
N SER A 231 3.67 -8.17 12.81
CA SER A 231 2.85 -7.24 13.58
C SER A 231 3.24 -5.77 13.35
N ALA A 232 4.55 -5.47 13.25
CA ALA A 232 5.05 -4.14 12.92
C ALA A 232 4.65 -3.69 11.50
N ALA A 233 4.84 -4.54 10.50
CA ALA A 233 4.43 -4.29 9.11
C ALA A 233 2.90 -4.10 9.00
N GLY A 234 2.13 -4.97 9.67
CA GLY A 234 0.68 -4.85 9.80
C GLY A 234 0.27 -3.51 10.41
N ARG A 235 0.82 -3.15 11.58
CA ARG A 235 0.51 -1.89 12.28
C ARG A 235 0.76 -0.67 11.39
N LEU A 236 1.96 -0.56 10.79
CA LEU A 236 2.29 0.54 9.87
C LEU A 236 1.29 0.58 8.71
N SER A 237 1.12 -0.53 8.00
CA SER A 237 0.25 -0.57 6.83
C SER A 237 -1.19 -0.17 7.18
N LEU A 238 -1.75 -0.68 8.28
CA LEU A 238 -3.09 -0.34 8.74
C LEU A 238 -3.24 1.16 9.06
N TYR A 239 -2.28 1.80 9.71
CA TYR A 239 -2.33 3.24 9.99
C TYR A 239 -2.35 4.09 8.71
N ALA A 240 -1.58 3.73 7.68
CA ALA A 240 -1.65 4.42 6.40
C ALA A 240 -2.99 4.14 5.66
N VAL A 241 -3.60 2.95 5.83
CA VAL A 241 -4.95 2.70 5.31
C VAL A 241 -5.99 3.55 6.03
N THR A 242 -5.94 3.69 7.37
CA THR A 242 -6.90 4.53 8.09
C THR A 242 -6.74 6.01 7.75
N ALA A 243 -5.51 6.52 7.61
CA ALA A 243 -5.24 7.88 7.17
C ALA A 243 -5.75 8.15 5.74
N GLY A 244 -5.49 7.24 4.79
CA GLY A 244 -6.04 7.32 3.43
C GLY A 244 -7.57 7.25 3.38
N SER A 245 -8.17 6.45 4.25
CA SER A 245 -9.62 6.30 4.34
C SER A 245 -10.28 7.56 4.91
N LEU A 246 -9.64 8.24 5.88
CA LEU A 246 -10.05 9.56 6.37
C LEU A 246 -10.02 10.62 5.25
N GLY A 247 -8.94 10.67 4.46
CA GLY A 247 -8.87 11.55 3.27
C GLY A 247 -9.97 11.26 2.24
N SER A 248 -10.29 9.97 2.04
CA SER A 248 -11.37 9.54 1.14
C SER A 248 -12.76 9.93 1.65
N ALA A 249 -12.99 9.86 2.97
CA ALA A 249 -14.23 10.34 3.59
C ALA A 249 -14.37 11.86 3.44
N ALA A 250 -13.30 12.62 3.66
CA ALA A 250 -13.28 14.08 3.51
C ALA A 250 -13.58 14.53 2.07
N VAL A 251 -12.90 13.95 1.07
CA VAL A 251 -13.14 14.29 -0.34
C VAL A 251 -14.53 13.82 -0.81
N SER A 252 -15.05 12.69 -0.29
CA SER A 252 -16.43 12.25 -0.56
C SER A 252 -17.48 13.21 0.02
N ALA A 253 -17.27 13.70 1.25
CA ALA A 253 -18.13 14.70 1.87
C ALA A 253 -18.11 16.04 1.12
N PHE A 254 -16.92 16.49 0.68
CA PHE A 254 -16.76 17.69 -0.13
C PHE A 254 -17.44 17.53 -1.51
N THR A 255 -17.23 16.40 -2.18
CA THR A 255 -17.93 16.05 -3.44
C THR A 255 -19.45 16.17 -3.28
N PHE A 256 -20.00 15.58 -2.21
CA PHE A 256 -21.43 15.65 -1.94
C PHE A 256 -21.93 17.06 -1.63
N HIS A 257 -21.18 17.85 -0.87
CA HIS A 257 -21.53 19.24 -0.56
C HIS A 257 -21.59 20.08 -1.85
N MET A 258 -20.55 20.01 -2.67
CA MET A 258 -20.43 20.74 -3.94
C MET A 258 -21.52 20.33 -4.96
N LEU A 259 -21.94 19.06 -4.99
CA LEU A 259 -23.08 18.58 -5.80
C LEU A 259 -24.44 19.21 -5.46
N ARG A 260 -24.57 19.94 -4.34
CA ARG A 260 -25.82 20.61 -3.95
C ARG A 260 -25.93 22.06 -4.44
N HIS A 261 -24.85 22.65 -4.94
CA HIS A 261 -24.87 24.00 -5.55
C HIS A 261 -25.51 24.00 -6.95
N GLY A 262 -25.81 25.20 -7.46
CA GLY A 262 -26.50 25.40 -8.74
C GLY A 262 -25.68 24.92 -9.95
N ASP A 263 -24.51 25.53 -10.17
CA ASP A 263 -23.56 25.06 -11.19
C ASP A 263 -22.79 23.84 -10.67
N ARG A 264 -23.26 22.65 -11.06
CA ARG A 264 -22.63 21.38 -10.68
C ARG A 264 -21.31 21.12 -11.42
N PHE A 265 -21.09 21.68 -12.61
CA PHE A 265 -19.87 21.48 -13.38
C PHE A 265 -18.71 22.24 -12.74
N LEU A 266 -18.87 23.54 -12.49
CA LEU A 266 -17.91 24.37 -11.75
C LEU A 266 -17.66 23.78 -10.36
N SER A 267 -18.72 23.36 -9.66
CA SER A 267 -18.63 22.78 -8.32
C SER A 267 -17.82 21.47 -8.29
N LEU A 268 -17.95 20.59 -9.29
CA LEU A 268 -17.15 19.36 -9.40
C LEU A 268 -15.71 19.63 -9.89
N TRP A 269 -15.50 20.64 -10.73
CA TRP A 269 -14.15 21.08 -11.10
C TRP A 269 -13.38 21.64 -9.90
N VAL A 270 -14.04 22.41 -9.02
CA VAL A 270 -13.48 22.86 -7.74
C VAL A 270 -13.07 21.67 -6.85
N VAL A 271 -13.86 20.59 -6.82
CA VAL A 271 -13.48 19.33 -6.13
C VAL A 271 -12.21 18.72 -6.73
N SER A 272 -12.04 18.75 -8.06
CA SER A 272 -10.81 18.29 -8.72
C SER A 272 -9.60 19.17 -8.40
N ILE A 273 -9.78 20.50 -8.34
CA ILE A 273 -8.71 21.45 -7.97
C ILE A 273 -8.24 21.20 -6.54
N PHE A 274 -9.14 21.16 -5.55
CA PHE A 274 -8.75 20.89 -4.17
C PHE A 274 -8.19 19.48 -3.99
N SER A 275 -8.68 18.50 -4.75
CA SER A 275 -8.08 17.15 -4.82
C SER A 275 -6.62 17.20 -5.30
N GLY A 276 -6.33 18.00 -6.32
CA GLY A 276 -4.96 18.25 -6.77
C GLY A 276 -4.10 18.92 -5.69
N ILE A 277 -4.61 19.97 -5.04
CA ILE A 277 -3.89 20.71 -3.98
C ILE A 277 -3.58 19.81 -2.78
N ILE A 278 -4.55 19.01 -2.31
CA ILE A 278 -4.36 18.07 -1.20
C ILE A 278 -3.31 17.00 -1.56
N TRP A 279 -3.32 16.50 -2.80
CA TRP A 279 -2.32 15.53 -3.26
C TRP A 279 -0.93 16.16 -3.40
N PHE A 280 -0.85 17.41 -3.90
CA PHE A 280 0.39 18.19 -3.97
C PHE A 280 0.98 18.47 -2.58
N ALA A 281 0.16 18.75 -1.57
CA ALA A 281 0.60 18.91 -0.19
C ALA A 281 1.29 17.64 0.36
N GLY A 282 0.96 16.47 -0.19
CA GLY A 282 1.66 15.21 0.07
C GLY A 282 3.14 15.20 -0.33
N ILE A 283 3.62 16.16 -1.12
CA ILE A 283 5.05 16.27 -1.46
C ILE A 283 5.91 16.65 -0.24
N VAL A 284 5.37 17.44 0.70
CA VAL A 284 6.11 17.84 1.92
C VAL A 284 6.53 16.62 2.76
N PRO A 285 5.64 15.64 3.06
CA PRO A 285 6.00 14.31 3.54
C PRO A 285 7.20 13.65 2.85
N VAL A 286 7.21 13.60 1.50
CA VAL A 286 8.22 12.88 0.69
C VAL A 286 9.64 13.42 0.87
N PHE A 287 9.79 14.72 1.13
CA PHE A 287 11.10 15.34 1.40
C PHE A 287 11.49 15.37 2.88
N SER A 288 10.57 15.11 3.81
CA SER A 288 10.81 15.34 5.24
C SER A 288 11.81 14.35 5.87
N HIS A 289 11.94 13.14 5.33
CA HIS A 289 12.89 12.13 5.80
C HIS A 289 13.43 11.30 4.62
N ILE A 290 14.73 11.41 4.34
CA ILE A 290 15.41 10.65 3.29
C ILE A 290 16.25 9.56 3.94
N ARG A 291 15.90 8.28 3.71
CA ARG A 291 16.76 7.14 4.07
C ARG A 291 17.91 7.02 3.06
N PRO A 292 19.19 6.96 3.50
CA PRO A 292 20.29 6.63 2.60
C PRO A 292 20.15 5.17 2.13
N ASN A 293 20.20 4.95 0.82
CA ASN A 293 20.17 3.61 0.24
C ASN A 293 21.53 2.90 0.43
N PRO A 294 21.57 1.56 0.59
CA PRO A 294 22.82 0.81 0.65
C PRO A 294 23.64 0.97 -0.65
N PRO A 295 24.98 0.91 -0.58
CA PRO A 295 25.85 1.21 -1.71
C PRO A 295 25.63 0.23 -2.89
N PRO A 296 25.81 0.70 -4.14
CA PRO A 296 25.44 -0.05 -5.33
C PRO A 296 26.43 -1.17 -5.65
N ASN A 297 26.11 -2.41 -5.27
CA ASN A 297 26.77 -3.60 -5.83
C ASN A 297 26.63 -3.60 -7.38
N SER A 298 27.72 -3.88 -8.08
CA SER A 298 27.89 -3.66 -9.52
C SER A 298 27.06 -4.60 -10.41
N THR A 299 25.90 -4.12 -10.88
CA THR A 299 25.44 -4.17 -12.30
C THR A 299 23.98 -3.73 -12.42
N PRO A 300 23.63 -2.77 -13.31
CA PRO A 300 22.25 -2.40 -13.61
C PRO A 300 21.63 -3.37 -14.63
N LYS A 301 21.23 -4.56 -14.18
CA LYS A 301 20.35 -5.46 -14.96
C LYS A 301 18.91 -5.27 -14.49
N SER A 302 18.06 -4.67 -15.32
CA SER A 302 16.64 -4.45 -15.06
C SER A 302 15.92 -5.80 -14.89
N LYS A 303 15.56 -6.11 -13.64
CA LYS A 303 14.96 -7.39 -13.24
C LYS A 303 13.50 -7.22 -12.84
N PHE A 304 12.75 -6.41 -13.60
CA PHE A 304 11.32 -6.14 -13.39
C PHE A 304 10.48 -7.43 -13.33
N LEU A 305 10.78 -8.40 -14.21
CA LEU A 305 10.14 -9.73 -14.21
C LEU A 305 10.63 -10.68 -13.10
N SER A 306 11.56 -10.26 -12.22
CA SER A 306 12.09 -11.18 -11.19
C SER A 306 11.09 -11.51 -10.09
N ILE A 307 9.98 -10.78 -9.96
CA ILE A 307 8.89 -11.13 -9.04
C ILE A 307 8.29 -12.51 -9.35
N PHE A 308 8.19 -12.87 -10.64
CA PHE A 308 7.69 -14.19 -11.07
C PHE A 308 8.66 -15.35 -10.81
N LYS A 309 9.87 -15.08 -10.29
CA LYS A 309 10.76 -16.12 -9.75
C LYS A 309 10.43 -16.50 -8.30
N TYR A 310 9.53 -15.77 -7.64
CA TYR A 310 9.08 -16.03 -6.27
C TYR A 310 7.59 -16.42 -6.32
N PRO A 311 7.22 -17.71 -6.15
CA PRO A 311 5.82 -18.13 -6.29
C PRO A 311 4.90 -17.45 -5.27
N HIS A 312 5.39 -17.22 -4.04
CA HIS A 312 4.69 -16.46 -3.00
C HIS A 312 4.33 -15.02 -3.42
N ALA A 313 5.23 -14.37 -4.18
CA ALA A 313 4.99 -13.02 -4.68
C ALA A 313 3.98 -13.01 -5.84
N ALA A 314 4.11 -13.95 -6.79
CA ALA A 314 3.18 -14.08 -7.90
C ALA A 314 1.75 -14.38 -7.43
N GLY A 315 1.59 -15.28 -6.45
CA GLY A 315 0.29 -15.54 -5.79
C GLY A 315 -0.26 -14.30 -5.08
N THR A 316 0.58 -13.54 -4.38
CA THR A 316 0.19 -12.28 -3.73
C THR A 316 -0.27 -11.22 -4.75
N LEU A 317 0.38 -11.10 -5.92
CA LEU A 317 -0.08 -10.20 -6.97
C LEU A 317 -1.47 -10.59 -7.49
N ALA A 318 -1.72 -11.89 -7.68
CA ALA A 318 -3.01 -12.39 -8.11
C ALA A 318 -4.11 -12.06 -7.08
N THR A 319 -3.84 -12.24 -5.78
CA THR A 319 -4.85 -11.96 -4.74
C THR A 319 -5.05 -10.46 -4.53
N VAL A 320 -4.02 -9.62 -4.72
CA VAL A 320 -4.14 -8.14 -4.77
C VAL A 320 -4.97 -7.67 -5.97
N PHE A 321 -4.83 -8.29 -7.15
CA PHE A 321 -5.68 -8.02 -8.31
C PHE A 321 -7.14 -8.44 -8.06
N LEU A 322 -7.37 -9.70 -7.65
CA LEU A 322 -8.70 -10.25 -7.42
C LEU A 322 -9.47 -9.49 -6.34
N SER A 323 -8.81 -9.14 -5.22
CA SER A 323 -9.41 -8.33 -4.16
C SER A 323 -9.75 -6.91 -4.61
N SER A 324 -8.90 -6.28 -5.42
CA SER A 324 -9.14 -4.94 -5.95
C SER A 324 -10.28 -4.92 -6.99
N LEU A 325 -10.43 -6.01 -7.76
CA LEU A 325 -11.53 -6.22 -8.71
C LEU A 325 -12.86 -6.42 -7.98
N SER A 326 -12.94 -7.38 -7.06
CA SER A 326 -14.19 -7.67 -6.35
C SER A 326 -14.67 -6.48 -5.53
N THR A 327 -13.78 -5.81 -4.81
CA THR A 327 -14.14 -4.67 -3.97
C THR A 327 -14.68 -3.49 -4.77
N MET A 328 -14.04 -3.12 -5.90
CA MET A 328 -14.56 -2.04 -6.75
C MET A 328 -15.85 -2.45 -7.48
N SER A 329 -15.98 -3.71 -7.90
CA SER A 329 -17.22 -4.22 -8.52
C SER A 329 -18.42 -4.16 -7.57
N ILE A 330 -18.24 -4.53 -6.30
CA ILE A 330 -19.27 -4.40 -5.24
C ILE A 330 -19.61 -2.92 -5.01
N PHE A 331 -18.60 -2.05 -4.89
CA PHE A 331 -18.80 -0.63 -4.65
C PHE A 331 -19.53 0.07 -5.80
N THR A 332 -18.95 0.09 -7.01
CA THR A 332 -19.54 0.77 -8.17
C THR A 332 -20.88 0.14 -8.56
N GLY A 333 -21.01 -1.18 -8.50
CA GLY A 333 -22.28 -1.88 -8.75
C GLY A 333 -23.36 -1.52 -7.72
N GLY A 334 -22.99 -1.35 -6.45
CA GLY A 334 -23.87 -0.95 -5.37
C GLY A 334 -24.34 0.49 -5.51
N ILE A 335 -23.43 1.45 -5.74
CA ILE A 335 -23.78 2.86 -5.98
C ILE A 335 -24.73 2.99 -7.17
N LEU A 336 -24.43 2.34 -8.29
CA LEU A 336 -25.30 2.37 -9.48
C LEU A 336 -26.67 1.73 -9.20
N HIS A 337 -26.78 0.72 -8.34
CA HIS A 337 -28.07 0.15 -7.93
C HIS A 337 -28.96 1.17 -7.21
N LEU A 338 -28.37 1.84 -6.21
CA LEU A 338 -29.10 2.59 -5.21
C LEU A 338 -29.63 3.92 -5.77
N ILE A 339 -28.91 4.51 -6.73
CA ILE A 339 -29.38 5.68 -7.47
C ILE A 339 -30.44 5.28 -8.52
N SER A 340 -30.27 4.18 -9.25
CA SER A 340 -31.13 3.85 -10.40
C SER A 340 -32.43 3.09 -10.10
N GLN A 341 -32.38 2.09 -9.22
CA GLN A 341 -33.49 1.14 -9.02
C GLN A 341 -34.15 1.26 -7.64
N LEU A 342 -33.48 1.88 -6.67
CA LEU A 342 -34.00 2.10 -5.32
C LEU A 342 -34.18 3.60 -4.98
N CYS A 343 -33.75 4.51 -5.86
CA CYS A 343 -33.93 5.97 -5.77
C CYS A 343 -33.69 6.51 -4.35
N ILE A 344 -32.49 6.21 -3.84
CA ILE A 344 -32.10 6.57 -2.49
C ILE A 344 -31.79 8.07 -2.41
N LYS A 345 -32.59 8.79 -1.59
CA LYS A 345 -32.43 10.22 -1.27
C LYS A 345 -30.96 10.62 -1.08
N PRO A 346 -30.49 11.81 -1.52
CA PRO A 346 -29.06 12.08 -1.62
C PRO A 346 -28.34 12.11 -0.27
N GLN A 347 -29.04 12.48 0.80
CA GLN A 347 -28.54 12.40 2.19
C GLN A 347 -28.05 10.99 2.54
N ASN A 348 -28.77 9.95 2.11
CA ASN A 348 -28.42 8.56 2.36
C ASN A 348 -27.25 8.09 1.47
N LEU A 349 -27.04 8.70 0.30
CA LEU A 349 -25.84 8.48 -0.51
C LEU A 349 -24.58 9.03 0.17
N LEU A 350 -24.66 10.22 0.79
CA LEU A 350 -23.58 10.74 1.64
C LEU A 350 -23.31 9.80 2.83
N TYR A 351 -24.35 9.40 3.57
CA TYR A 351 -24.17 8.48 4.70
C TYR A 351 -23.52 7.16 4.26
N LEU A 352 -23.88 6.63 3.09
CA LEU A 352 -23.26 5.44 2.53
C LEU A 352 -21.76 5.66 2.23
N TRP A 353 -21.39 6.73 1.51
CA TRP A 353 -19.97 7.03 1.25
C TRP A 353 -19.17 7.23 2.55
N LEU A 354 -19.72 7.95 3.52
CA LEU A 354 -19.11 8.11 4.83
C LEU A 354 -18.97 6.79 5.58
N THR A 355 -20.00 5.93 5.61
CA THR A 355 -19.92 4.60 6.24
C THR A 355 -18.87 3.72 5.56
N TYR A 356 -18.74 3.77 4.23
CA TYR A 356 -17.75 3.00 3.48
C TYR A 356 -16.30 3.40 3.84
N PHE A 357 -16.02 4.71 3.91
CA PHE A 357 -14.67 5.23 4.16
C PHE A 357 -14.33 5.41 5.64
N LEU A 358 -15.29 5.59 6.55
CA LEU A 358 -15.04 5.69 7.99
C LEU A 358 -15.04 4.32 8.70
N SER A 359 -15.66 3.28 8.13
CA SER A 359 -15.61 1.95 8.75
C SER A 359 -14.18 1.38 8.89
N PRO A 360 -13.26 1.53 7.92
CA PRO A 360 -11.83 1.24 8.12
C PRO A 360 -11.20 1.99 9.30
N LEU A 361 -11.52 3.28 9.47
CA LEU A 361 -10.94 4.13 10.52
C LEU A 361 -11.27 3.62 11.93
N LEU A 362 -12.47 3.04 12.12
CA LEU A 362 -12.91 2.46 13.39
C LEU A 362 -12.45 1.01 13.58
N SER A 363 -12.45 0.20 12.52
CA SER A 363 -12.22 -1.25 12.61
C SER A 363 -10.74 -1.65 12.59
N LEU A 364 -9.92 -1.05 11.73
CA LEU A 364 -8.53 -1.47 11.53
C LEU A 364 -7.63 -1.25 12.77
N PRO A 365 -7.78 -0.19 13.59
CA PRO A 365 -7.03 -0.06 14.83
C PRO A 365 -7.32 -1.18 15.84
N LEU A 366 -8.56 -1.70 15.88
CA LEU A 366 -8.94 -2.80 16.76
C LEU A 366 -8.30 -4.13 16.32
N VAL A 367 -8.17 -4.36 15.01
CA VAL A 367 -7.53 -5.56 14.43
C VAL A 367 -6.04 -5.66 14.80
N HIS A 368 -5.37 -4.55 15.08
CA HIS A 368 -3.96 -4.56 15.54
C HIS A 368 -3.78 -5.33 16.86
N LEU A 369 -4.76 -5.27 17.77
CA LEU A 369 -4.69 -5.88 19.11
C LEU A 369 -4.47 -7.40 19.08
N ILE A 370 -4.84 -8.07 17.97
CA ILE A 370 -4.87 -9.53 17.81
C ILE A 370 -3.59 -10.06 17.11
N LYS A 371 -2.48 -9.28 17.08
CA LYS A 371 -1.20 -9.60 16.40
C LYS A 371 -1.41 -10.27 15.02
N PRO A 372 -2.01 -9.55 14.05
CA PRO A 372 -2.63 -10.15 12.86
C PRO A 372 -1.66 -10.93 11.97
N ASN A 373 -2.10 -12.12 11.55
CA ASN A 373 -1.50 -12.90 10.46
C ASN A 373 -2.03 -12.38 9.10
N SER A 374 -1.14 -12.03 8.17
CA SER A 374 -1.47 -11.33 6.93
C SER A 374 -2.35 -12.17 6.00
N VAL A 375 -2.07 -13.48 5.91
CA VAL A 375 -2.88 -14.45 5.14
C VAL A 375 -4.28 -14.57 5.74
N LYS A 376 -4.39 -14.78 7.05
CA LYS A 376 -5.69 -14.90 7.75
C LYS A 376 -6.54 -13.64 7.63
N MET A 377 -5.92 -12.45 7.69
CA MET A 377 -6.65 -11.18 7.57
C MET A 377 -7.04 -10.85 6.12
N GLN A 378 -6.27 -11.27 5.11
CA GLN A 378 -6.77 -11.25 3.73
C GLN A 378 -7.95 -12.21 3.54
N ILE A 379 -7.89 -13.44 4.07
CA ILE A 379 -9.02 -14.40 4.00
C ILE A 379 -10.26 -13.82 4.70
N LEU A 380 -10.13 -13.18 5.86
CA LEU A 380 -11.23 -12.48 6.53
C LEU A 380 -11.82 -11.35 5.66
N GLY A 381 -10.97 -10.53 5.04
CA GLY A 381 -11.41 -9.49 4.11
C GLY A 381 -12.13 -10.05 2.88
N PHE A 382 -11.63 -11.16 2.31
CA PHE A 382 -12.31 -11.88 1.25
C PHE A 382 -13.67 -12.41 1.71
N LEU A 383 -13.76 -13.08 2.87
CA LEU A 383 -15.03 -13.60 3.41
C LEU A 383 -16.07 -12.49 3.67
N LEU A 384 -15.64 -11.33 4.16
CA LEU A 384 -16.52 -10.16 4.30
C LEU A 384 -17.03 -9.67 2.93
N SER A 385 -16.17 -9.62 1.90
CA SER A 385 -16.61 -9.33 0.52
C SER A 385 -17.45 -10.44 -0.11
N ALA A 386 -17.28 -11.72 0.29
CA ALA A 386 -18.15 -12.82 -0.14
C ALA A 386 -19.55 -12.65 0.43
N PHE A 387 -19.64 -12.25 1.70
CA PHE A 387 -20.91 -12.01 2.38
C PHE A 387 -21.67 -10.83 1.77
N THR A 388 -21.02 -9.67 1.55
CA THR A 388 -21.66 -8.50 0.94
C THR A 388 -22.05 -8.75 -0.53
N ALA A 389 -21.18 -9.41 -1.31
CA ALA A 389 -21.48 -9.82 -2.68
C ALA A 389 -22.64 -10.83 -2.75
N GLY A 390 -22.60 -11.88 -1.92
CA GLY A 390 -23.63 -12.91 -1.85
C GLY A 390 -24.99 -12.36 -1.39
N MET A 391 -25.01 -11.55 -0.33
CA MET A 391 -26.24 -10.95 0.19
C MET A 391 -26.86 -9.96 -0.81
N GLY A 392 -26.06 -9.12 -1.47
CA GLY A 392 -26.54 -8.21 -2.51
C GLY A 392 -26.99 -8.93 -3.79
N PHE A 393 -26.32 -10.02 -4.17
CA PHE A 393 -26.77 -10.86 -5.29
C PHE A 393 -28.08 -11.60 -4.97
N TYR A 394 -28.22 -12.17 -3.77
CA TYR A 394 -29.45 -12.85 -3.35
C TYR A 394 -30.62 -11.87 -3.22
N HIS A 395 -30.39 -10.68 -2.66
CA HIS A 395 -31.40 -9.62 -2.58
C HIS A 395 -31.53 -8.77 -3.85
N ARG A 396 -30.89 -9.12 -4.98
CA ARG A 396 -30.83 -8.28 -6.18
C ARG A 396 -32.19 -7.87 -6.74
N SER A 397 -33.24 -8.67 -6.55
CA SER A 397 -34.62 -8.40 -6.98
C SER A 397 -35.52 -7.83 -5.87
N LYS A 398 -35.05 -7.83 -4.62
CA LYS A 398 -35.78 -7.30 -3.46
C LYS A 398 -35.45 -5.82 -3.25
N ASN A 399 -36.19 -5.19 -2.33
CA ASN A 399 -36.00 -3.80 -1.93
C ASN A 399 -35.04 -3.76 -0.74
N TRP A 400 -33.95 -2.97 -0.82
CA TRP A 400 -32.94 -2.93 0.25
C TRP A 400 -33.30 -1.82 1.25
N GLN A 401 -33.57 -2.20 2.50
CA GLN A 401 -33.81 -1.23 3.59
C GLN A 401 -32.52 -0.52 3.96
N SER A 402 -32.59 0.80 4.22
CA SER A 402 -31.42 1.66 4.47
C SER A 402 -30.47 1.14 5.55
N GLY A 403 -31.00 0.54 6.63
CA GLY A 403 -30.19 -0.08 7.68
C GLY A 403 -29.30 -1.21 7.14
N HIS A 404 -29.88 -2.16 6.40
CA HIS A 404 -29.11 -3.26 5.77
C HIS A 404 -28.08 -2.74 4.77
N VAL A 405 -28.42 -1.71 3.99
CA VAL A 405 -27.47 -1.06 3.05
C VAL A 405 -26.27 -0.52 3.81
N LEU A 406 -26.49 0.23 4.90
CA LEU A 406 -25.40 0.80 5.71
C LEU A 406 -24.57 -0.30 6.40
N SER A 407 -25.20 -1.36 6.92
CA SER A 407 -24.49 -2.51 7.51
C SER A 407 -23.60 -3.25 6.49
N PHE A 408 -24.10 -3.54 5.30
CA PHE A 408 -23.30 -4.17 4.24
C PHE A 408 -22.22 -3.22 3.71
N THR A 409 -22.48 -1.92 3.65
CA THR A 409 -21.50 -0.90 3.27
C THR A 409 -20.37 -0.79 4.30
N ALA A 410 -20.68 -0.86 5.60
CA ALA A 410 -19.68 -0.90 6.66
C ALA A 410 -18.81 -2.17 6.54
N ALA A 411 -19.44 -3.35 6.46
CA ALA A 411 -18.73 -4.62 6.29
C ALA A 411 -17.82 -4.62 5.04
N GLN A 412 -18.27 -4.02 3.93
CA GLN A 412 -17.46 -3.85 2.73
C GLN A 412 -16.30 -2.86 2.93
N GLY A 413 -16.51 -1.77 3.67
CA GLY A 413 -15.44 -0.86 4.07
C GLY A 413 -14.33 -1.58 4.85
N VAL A 414 -14.68 -2.34 5.90
CA VAL A 414 -13.73 -3.19 6.65
C VAL A 414 -12.99 -4.14 5.71
N ALA A 415 -13.71 -4.84 4.81
CA ALA A 415 -13.14 -5.76 3.84
C ALA A 415 -12.07 -5.10 2.95
N VAL A 416 -12.39 -3.94 2.36
CA VAL A 416 -11.47 -3.14 1.53
C VAL A 416 -10.23 -2.74 2.33
N GLY A 417 -10.42 -2.30 3.56
CA GLY A 417 -9.34 -1.91 4.47
C GLY A 417 -8.37 -3.04 4.79
N LEU A 418 -8.89 -4.22 5.14
CA LEU A 418 -8.10 -5.43 5.40
C LEU A 418 -7.34 -5.89 4.14
N LEU A 419 -8.04 -6.02 3.01
CA LEU A 419 -7.47 -6.52 1.76
C LEU A 419 -6.34 -5.62 1.25
N HIS A 420 -6.53 -4.29 1.31
CA HIS A 420 -5.51 -3.31 0.96
C HIS A 420 -4.32 -3.33 1.94
N GLY A 421 -4.59 -3.26 3.25
CA GLY A 421 -3.57 -3.19 4.29
C GLY A 421 -2.66 -4.42 4.31
N PHE A 422 -3.24 -5.62 4.38
CA PHE A 422 -2.47 -6.86 4.43
C PHE A 422 -1.96 -7.31 3.06
N GLY A 423 -2.62 -6.94 1.95
CA GLY A 423 -2.09 -7.15 0.60
C GLY A 423 -0.80 -6.39 0.33
N ARG A 424 -0.63 -5.18 0.91
CA ARG A 424 0.64 -4.45 0.88
C ARG A 424 1.72 -5.15 1.73
N VAL A 425 1.36 -5.65 2.91
CA VAL A 425 2.29 -6.37 3.79
C VAL A 425 2.80 -7.65 3.13
N LEU A 426 1.93 -8.48 2.56
CA LEU A 426 2.34 -9.71 1.84
C LEU A 426 3.33 -9.42 0.70
N ALA A 427 3.10 -8.35 -0.07
CA ALA A 427 3.98 -7.99 -1.19
C ALA A 427 5.36 -7.49 -0.72
N VAL A 428 5.42 -6.76 0.40
CA VAL A 428 6.66 -6.29 1.02
C VAL A 428 7.40 -7.43 1.73
N ASP A 429 6.68 -8.33 2.40
CA ASP A 429 7.26 -9.52 3.04
C ASP A 429 7.91 -10.46 2.02
N CYS A 430 7.35 -10.57 0.81
CA CYS A 430 7.95 -11.31 -0.30
C CYS A 430 9.10 -10.57 -1.02
N SER A 431 9.36 -9.29 -0.73
CA SER A 431 10.31 -8.47 -1.49
C SER A 431 11.75 -8.60 -0.96
N PRO A 432 12.73 -9.05 -1.78
CA PRO A 432 14.13 -9.12 -1.36
C PRO A 432 14.73 -7.73 -1.13
N VAL A 433 15.73 -7.65 -0.24
CA VAL A 433 16.48 -6.41 0.04
C VAL A 433 17.08 -5.81 -1.25
N GLY A 434 16.77 -4.54 -1.53
CA GLY A 434 17.19 -3.84 -2.75
C GLY A 434 16.39 -4.22 -4.01
N ARG A 435 15.12 -4.63 -3.85
CA ARG A 435 14.12 -4.89 -4.91
C ARG A 435 12.68 -4.46 -4.53
N GLU A 436 12.54 -3.68 -3.46
CA GLU A 436 11.27 -3.28 -2.86
C GLU A 436 10.47 -2.35 -3.80
N GLY A 437 11.16 -1.58 -4.64
CA GLY A 437 10.58 -0.76 -5.71
C GLY A 437 10.07 -1.59 -6.89
N THR A 438 10.78 -2.65 -7.29
CA THR A 438 10.27 -3.64 -8.25
C THR A 438 9.00 -4.32 -7.74
N PHE A 439 8.95 -4.69 -6.46
CA PHE A 439 7.77 -5.34 -5.87
C PHE A 439 6.61 -4.35 -5.64
N GLY A 440 6.90 -3.14 -5.17
CA GLY A 440 5.91 -2.06 -5.03
C GLY A 440 5.30 -1.64 -6.37
N ALA A 441 6.09 -1.61 -7.45
CA ALA A 441 5.62 -1.32 -8.80
C ALA A 441 4.59 -2.36 -9.29
N TRP A 442 4.90 -3.65 -9.13
CA TRP A 442 3.96 -4.71 -9.50
C TRP A 442 2.71 -4.73 -8.62
N TRP A 443 2.85 -4.52 -7.31
CA TRP A 443 1.70 -4.42 -6.40
C TRP A 443 0.78 -3.25 -6.79
N ALA A 444 1.34 -2.08 -7.09
CA ALA A 444 0.59 -0.90 -7.45
C ALA A 444 -0.15 -1.09 -8.78
N TRP A 445 0.52 -1.65 -9.79
CA TRP A 445 -0.09 -1.94 -11.08
C TRP A 445 -1.18 -3.02 -10.98
N ALA A 446 -0.92 -4.13 -10.27
CA ALA A 446 -1.89 -5.20 -10.07
C ALA A 446 -3.13 -4.71 -9.31
N ARG A 447 -2.95 -3.87 -8.28
CA ARG A 447 -4.05 -3.18 -7.59
C ARG A 447 -4.83 -2.28 -8.55
N ALA A 448 -4.14 -1.45 -9.35
CA ALA A 448 -4.77 -0.47 -10.22
C ALA A 448 -5.55 -1.12 -11.38
N ALA A 449 -4.97 -2.13 -12.03
CA ALA A 449 -5.64 -2.99 -13.00
C ALA A 449 -6.85 -3.73 -12.40
N GLY A 450 -6.73 -4.23 -11.17
CA GLY A 450 -7.85 -4.83 -10.45
C GLY A 450 -8.99 -3.84 -10.21
N THR A 451 -8.71 -2.66 -9.64
CA THR A 451 -9.74 -1.63 -9.42
C THR A 451 -10.43 -1.21 -10.73
N TRP A 452 -9.67 -1.04 -11.81
CA TRP A 452 -10.22 -0.72 -13.13
C TRP A 452 -11.13 -1.84 -13.65
N ALA A 453 -10.68 -3.10 -13.61
CA ALA A 453 -11.48 -4.24 -14.05
C ALA A 453 -12.79 -4.38 -13.25
N GLY A 454 -12.76 -4.11 -11.93
CA GLY A 454 -13.96 -4.09 -11.10
C GLY A 454 -14.95 -2.98 -11.50
N PHE A 455 -14.44 -1.78 -11.79
CA PHE A 455 -15.23 -0.66 -12.31
C PHE A 455 -15.88 -1.01 -13.66
N VAL A 456 -15.13 -1.58 -14.61
CA VAL A 456 -15.64 -2.08 -15.90
C VAL A 456 -16.80 -3.06 -15.69
N VAL A 457 -16.58 -4.11 -14.89
CA VAL A 457 -17.57 -5.18 -14.63
C VAL A 457 -18.87 -4.61 -14.05
N ALA A 458 -18.80 -3.58 -13.21
CA ALA A 458 -19.98 -2.88 -12.71
C ALA A 458 -20.70 -2.05 -13.78
N VAL A 459 -19.94 -1.29 -14.59
CA VAL A 459 -20.48 -0.33 -15.58
C VAL A 459 -21.11 -1.00 -16.81
N SER A 460 -20.53 -2.08 -17.35
CA SER A 460 -20.82 -2.62 -18.70
C SER A 460 -22.20 -3.28 -18.90
N GLY A 461 -23.28 -2.76 -18.34
CA GLY A 461 -24.63 -3.34 -18.45
C GLY A 461 -25.69 -2.60 -17.63
N SER A 462 -25.70 -1.27 -17.73
CA SER A 462 -26.49 -0.31 -16.92
C SER A 462 -27.76 -0.87 -16.27
N HIS A 463 -28.77 -1.27 -17.06
CA HIS A 463 -30.08 -1.71 -16.54
C HIS A 463 -30.08 -2.96 -15.62
N ARG A 464 -29.04 -3.79 -15.61
CA ARG A 464 -28.94 -5.00 -14.74
C ARG A 464 -27.56 -5.17 -14.08
N SER A 465 -26.80 -4.07 -13.93
CA SER A 465 -25.44 -4.03 -13.39
C SER A 465 -25.20 -4.93 -12.17
N VAL A 466 -26.02 -4.78 -11.12
CA VAL A 466 -25.89 -5.46 -9.81
C VAL A 466 -25.76 -6.97 -9.92
N GLY A 467 -26.63 -7.60 -10.70
CA GLY A 467 -26.69 -9.06 -10.79
C GLY A 467 -25.40 -9.65 -11.35
N ARG A 468 -24.74 -8.94 -12.28
CA ARG A 468 -23.41 -9.30 -12.76
C ARG A 468 -22.32 -8.82 -11.81
N ALA A 469 -22.36 -7.57 -11.35
CA ALA A 469 -21.30 -6.98 -10.54
C ALA A 469 -21.06 -7.73 -9.23
N PHE A 470 -22.13 -8.08 -8.52
CA PHE A 470 -22.08 -8.85 -7.27
C PHE A 470 -21.82 -10.33 -7.54
N GLY A 471 -22.38 -10.91 -8.63
CA GLY A 471 -22.14 -12.31 -8.99
C GLY A 471 -20.69 -12.59 -9.42
N VAL A 472 -20.11 -11.72 -10.24
CA VAL A 472 -18.69 -11.78 -10.64
C VAL A 472 -17.79 -11.49 -9.43
N ALA A 473 -18.11 -10.49 -8.61
CA ALA A 473 -17.34 -10.23 -7.40
C ALA A 473 -17.33 -11.43 -6.44
N PHE A 474 -18.47 -12.12 -6.25
CA PHE A 474 -18.56 -13.33 -5.44
C PHE A 474 -17.63 -14.44 -5.97
N TRP A 475 -17.68 -14.75 -7.26
CA TRP A 475 -16.79 -15.75 -7.87
C TRP A 475 -15.31 -15.35 -7.82
N VAL A 476 -14.98 -14.07 -8.07
CA VAL A 476 -13.62 -13.53 -7.95
C VAL A 476 -13.11 -13.62 -6.50
N VAL A 477 -13.97 -13.44 -5.50
CA VAL A 477 -13.64 -13.65 -4.08
C VAL A 477 -13.41 -15.12 -3.77
N VAL A 478 -14.26 -16.03 -4.26
CA VAL A 478 -14.07 -17.49 -4.07
C VAL A 478 -12.75 -17.94 -4.69
N VAL A 479 -12.44 -17.52 -5.92
CA VAL A 479 -11.13 -17.77 -6.56
C VAL A 479 -10.00 -17.13 -5.76
N GLY A 480 -10.18 -15.92 -5.22
CA GLY A 480 -9.23 -15.26 -4.32
C GLY A 480 -8.90 -16.11 -3.09
N VAL A 481 -9.91 -16.67 -2.41
CA VAL A 481 -9.71 -17.58 -1.27
C VAL A 481 -9.01 -18.89 -1.70
N VAL A 482 -9.37 -19.47 -2.84
CA VAL A 482 -8.70 -20.65 -3.39
C VAL A 482 -7.21 -20.36 -3.66
N VAL A 483 -6.87 -19.20 -4.23
CA VAL A 483 -5.47 -18.79 -4.46
C VAL A 483 -4.73 -18.49 -3.14
N MET A 484 -5.42 -17.99 -2.11
CA MET A 484 -4.83 -17.80 -0.77
C MET A 484 -4.58 -19.10 0.00
N VAL A 485 -5.30 -20.19 -0.31
CA VAL A 485 -5.25 -21.46 0.44
C VAL A 485 -4.45 -22.55 -0.29
N PHE A 486 -4.61 -22.66 -1.61
CA PHE A 486 -3.96 -23.68 -2.45
C PHE A 486 -2.89 -23.11 -3.39
N GLY A 487 -2.96 -21.82 -3.71
CA GLY A 487 -1.81 -21.10 -4.23
C GLY A 487 -0.78 -20.91 -3.12
N SER A 488 0.50 -20.80 -3.48
CA SER A 488 1.61 -20.70 -2.52
C SER A 488 1.67 -19.34 -1.79
N VAL A 489 0.59 -18.80 -1.23
CA VAL A 489 0.58 -17.48 -0.57
C VAL A 489 0.85 -17.63 0.92
N SER A 490 2.06 -17.26 1.34
CA SER A 490 2.56 -17.50 2.69
C SER A 490 3.44 -16.34 3.14
N ASP A 491 3.11 -15.74 4.28
CA ASP A 491 3.87 -14.61 4.83
C ASP A 491 5.24 -15.05 5.37
N LEU A 492 5.32 -16.21 6.02
CA LEU A 492 6.58 -16.76 6.52
C LEU A 492 7.49 -17.27 5.39
N GLU A 493 6.98 -18.08 4.46
CA GLU A 493 7.80 -18.68 3.40
C GLU A 493 8.21 -17.65 2.34
N GLY A 494 7.32 -16.68 2.05
CA GLY A 494 7.68 -15.49 1.27
C GLY A 494 8.82 -14.69 1.90
N ALA A 495 8.79 -14.50 3.23
CA ALA A 495 9.85 -13.81 3.96
C ALA A 495 11.16 -14.60 4.06
N VAL A 496 11.12 -15.94 4.15
CA VAL A 496 12.30 -16.81 4.05
C VAL A 496 12.90 -16.72 2.65
N ALA A 497 12.10 -16.87 1.59
CA ALA A 497 12.55 -16.80 0.19
C ALA A 497 13.08 -15.41 -0.21
N ALA A 498 12.64 -14.35 0.46
CA ALA A 498 13.14 -12.99 0.32
C ALA A 498 14.38 -12.69 1.19
N GLY A 499 14.75 -13.58 2.11
CA GLY A 499 15.92 -13.45 2.99
C GLY A 499 15.71 -12.66 4.29
N HIS A 500 14.46 -12.32 4.66
CA HIS A 500 14.15 -11.60 5.91
C HIS A 500 14.17 -12.48 7.16
N VAL A 501 14.15 -13.80 7.00
CA VAL A 501 14.13 -14.77 8.11
C VAL A 501 15.33 -15.70 7.97
N ARG A 502 16.14 -15.81 9.03
CA ARG A 502 17.20 -16.83 9.11
C ARG A 502 16.53 -18.19 9.26
N GLU A 503 16.84 -19.12 8.37
CA GLU A 503 16.58 -20.54 8.63
C GLU A 503 17.45 -20.98 9.81
N GLU A 504 16.83 -21.66 10.77
CA GLU A 504 17.50 -22.25 11.93
C GLU A 504 18.22 -23.52 11.48
N ARG A 505 19.34 -23.33 10.78
CA ARG A 505 20.36 -24.36 10.58
C ARG A 505 20.80 -24.81 11.98
N ILE A 506 20.78 -26.12 12.24
CA ILE A 506 21.20 -26.69 13.52
C ILE A 506 22.74 -26.67 13.56
N GLU A 507 23.29 -25.47 13.79
CA GLU A 507 24.72 -25.24 13.89
C GLU A 507 25.19 -25.59 15.31
N ASN A 508 25.48 -26.88 15.51
CA ASN A 508 26.51 -27.31 16.45
C ASN A 508 27.87 -26.80 15.92
N GLY A 509 28.11 -25.50 16.04
CA GLY A 509 29.29 -24.81 15.49
C GLY A 509 29.28 -23.33 15.88
N SER A 510 30.33 -22.89 16.58
CA SER A 510 30.46 -21.50 17.05
C SER A 510 30.56 -20.51 15.86
N PRO A 511 29.87 -19.36 15.90
CA PRO A 511 29.87 -18.38 14.81
C PRO A 511 31.11 -17.46 14.84
N VAL A 512 32.30 -18.04 14.72
CA VAL A 512 33.54 -17.31 14.43
C VAL A 512 34.20 -17.92 13.20
N LYS A 513 34.35 -17.13 12.14
CA LYS A 513 35.18 -17.44 10.98
C LYS A 513 36.08 -16.26 10.66
N GLY A 514 37.38 -16.51 10.62
CA GLY A 514 38.39 -15.52 10.25
C GLY A 514 38.95 -14.73 11.44
N LEU A 515 39.76 -15.39 12.28
CA LEU A 515 40.79 -14.73 13.09
C LEU A 515 41.94 -15.66 13.50
N ASP A 516 42.29 -16.61 12.62
CA ASP A 516 43.45 -17.50 12.74
C ASP A 516 44.32 -17.42 11.47
N GLU A 517 44.80 -16.22 11.16
CA GLU A 517 45.97 -16.02 10.29
C GLU A 517 47.15 -15.57 11.18
N GLY A 518 47.55 -16.46 12.09
CA GLY A 518 48.83 -16.33 12.79
C GLY A 518 49.95 -16.62 11.81
N GLY A 519 50.78 -15.62 11.51
CA GLY A 519 51.84 -15.76 10.52
C GLY A 519 52.89 -16.79 10.93
N GLU A 520 53.21 -17.72 10.03
CA GLU A 520 54.32 -18.66 10.20
C GLU A 520 55.65 -17.90 10.26
N ILE A 521 56.30 -17.92 11.42
CA ILE A 521 57.71 -17.54 11.54
C ILE A 521 58.52 -18.83 11.45
N GLU A 522 59.29 -18.95 10.36
CA GLU A 522 60.11 -20.12 10.06
C GLU A 522 61.26 -20.29 11.06
N PHE A 523 61.22 -21.36 11.85
CA PHE A 523 62.39 -21.93 12.52
C PHE A 523 62.33 -23.45 12.38
N GLY A 524 63.31 -24.02 11.69
CA GLY A 524 63.35 -25.45 11.37
C GLY A 524 63.95 -26.31 12.49
N GLY A 525 63.59 -27.60 12.49
CA GLY A 525 64.17 -28.60 13.38
C GLY A 525 63.25 -29.79 13.60
N GLU A 526 63.69 -30.97 13.13
CA GLU A 526 63.28 -32.32 13.55
C GLU A 526 61.77 -32.65 13.68
N SER A 527 61.30 -33.45 12.73
CA SER A 527 60.03 -34.17 12.80
C SER A 527 60.03 -35.21 13.93
N LEU A 528 59.02 -35.20 14.80
CA LEU A 528 58.70 -36.33 15.68
C LEU A 528 57.27 -36.85 15.41
N GLU A 529 57.17 -38.15 15.16
CA GLU A 529 55.94 -38.86 14.84
C GLU A 529 55.26 -39.36 16.11
N VAL A 530 54.01 -38.97 16.38
CA VAL A 530 53.21 -39.49 17.51
C VAL A 530 51.79 -39.80 17.02
N ALA A 531 51.35 -41.04 17.23
CA ALA A 531 50.10 -41.56 16.69
C ALA A 531 48.85 -41.14 17.50
N PHE A 532 47.72 -41.01 16.79
CA PHE A 532 46.39 -40.97 17.41
C PHE A 532 45.96 -42.37 17.85
N GLU A 533 45.80 -42.61 19.16
CA GLU A 533 44.95 -43.70 19.67
C GLU A 533 43.70 -43.12 20.35
N GLY A 534 42.53 -43.33 19.74
CA GLY A 534 41.26 -42.82 20.26
C GLY A 534 40.53 -43.81 21.15
N LYS A 535 39.76 -43.31 22.13
CA LYS A 535 38.82 -44.12 22.93
C LYS A 535 37.46 -43.43 23.11
N MET A 536 36.48 -43.87 22.33
CA MET A 536 35.06 -43.77 22.69
C MET A 536 34.74 -44.75 23.83
N LYS A 537 33.88 -44.34 24.78
CA LYS A 537 32.73 -45.09 25.36
C LYS A 537 32.35 -44.53 26.75
N PRO A 538 31.12 -44.78 27.23
CA PRO A 538 29.92 -45.22 26.50
C PRO A 538 28.93 -44.07 26.27
#